data_AF-A0A961QWQ4-F1
#
_entry.id   AF-A0A961QWQ4-F1
#
_cell.length_a   1.000
_cell.length_b   1.000
_cell.length_c   1.000
_cell.angle_alpha   90.00
_cell.angle_beta   90.00
_cell.angle_gamma   90.00
#
_symmetry.space_group_name_H-M   'P 1'
#
loop_
_entity.id
_entity.type
_entity.pdbx_description
1 polymer ?
#
loop_
_entity_poly.entity_id
_entity_poly.type
_entity_poly.pdbx_seq_one_letter_code
_entity_poly.pdbx_strand_id
1 'polypeptide(L)'
;MISSNGPLRVGIGGPVGAGKTTLTAALCRSLSPAQSIGVITNDIYTQEDAEALVRMQVLPQDRIIGVETGGCPHTAIREDASI
;
A
#
# COMPACT_ATOMS: atom_id res chain seq x y z
N MET A 1 -4.81 -18.97 11.37
CA MET A 1 -3.51 -19.08 12.07
C MET A 1 -2.83 -17.73 12.01
N ILE A 2 -2.49 -17.13 13.15
CA ILE A 2 -1.67 -15.92 13.20
C ILE A 2 -0.22 -16.40 13.26
N SER A 3 0.61 -15.98 12.30
CA SER A 3 2.03 -16.35 12.31
C SER A 3 2.70 -15.72 13.54
N SER A 4 3.73 -16.38 14.08
CA SER A 4 4.53 -15.82 15.19
C SER A 4 5.19 -14.49 14.84
N ASN A 5 5.27 -14.15 13.55
CA ASN A 5 5.95 -12.97 13.02
C ASN A 5 4.97 -11.90 12.52
N GLY A 6 3.67 -12.06 12.80
CA GLY A 6 2.61 -11.17 12.31
C GLY A 6 2.22 -11.43 10.85
N PRO A 7 1.51 -10.48 10.20
CA PRO A 7 1.12 -10.63 8.79
C PRO A 7 2.34 -10.53 7.85
N LEU A 8 2.26 -11.20 6.70
CA LEU A 8 3.21 -11.01 5.62
C LEU A 8 3.13 -9.56 5.12
N ARG A 9 4.27 -8.87 5.05
CA ARG A 9 4.39 -7.50 4.55
C ARG A 9 5.14 -7.55 3.22
N VAL A 10 4.53 -7.00 2.16
CA VAL A 10 5.10 -6.99 0.81
C VAL A 10 5.20 -5.53 0.34
N GLY A 11 6.43 -5.07 0.09
CA GLY A 11 6.68 -3.75 -0.47
C GLY A 11 6.66 -3.77 -2.00
N ILE A 12 5.89 -2.87 -2.61
CA ILE A 12 5.83 -2.71 -4.07
C ILE A 12 6.55 -1.40 -4.44
N GLY A 13 7.82 -1.53 -4.82
CA GLY A 13 8.67 -0.41 -5.24
C GLY A 13 8.82 -0.35 -6.77
N GLY A 14 9.16 0.84 -7.28
CA GLY A 14 9.43 1.06 -8.70
C GLY A 14 9.28 2.54 -9.11
N PRO A 15 9.77 2.92 -10.32
CA PRO A 15 9.68 4.29 -10.83
C PRO A 15 8.26 4.86 -10.85
N VAL A 16 8.14 6.18 -10.94
CA VAL A 16 6.85 6.86 -11.19
C VAL A 16 6.28 6.35 -12.52
N GLY A 17 4.99 6.03 -12.55
CA GLY A 17 4.32 5.51 -13.75
C GLY A 17 4.55 4.03 -14.07
N ALA A 18 5.33 3.29 -13.28
CA ALA A 18 5.60 1.86 -13.52
C ALA A 18 4.41 0.90 -13.26
N GLY A 19 3.23 1.44 -12.94
CA GLY A 19 2.02 0.65 -12.71
C GLY A 19 1.92 0.00 -11.32
N LYS A 20 2.61 0.53 -10.30
CA LYS A 20 2.57 0.01 -8.91
C LYS A 20 1.14 -0.11 -8.38
N THR A 21 0.36 0.96 -8.49
CA THR A 21 -1.04 1.02 -8.04
C THR A 21 -1.93 0.03 -8.79
N THR A 22 -1.71 -0.12 -10.10
CA THR A 22 -2.39 -1.12 -10.94
C THR A 22 -2.06 -2.55 -10.52
N LEU A 23 -0.80 -2.84 -10.23
CA LEU A 23 -0.38 -4.15 -9.73
C LEU A 23 -1.01 -4.44 -8.36
N THR A 24 -0.99 -3.47 -7.45
CA THR A 24 -1.64 -3.59 -6.14
C THR A 24 -3.12 -3.92 -6.28
N ALA A 25 -3.84 -3.20 -7.14
CA ALA A 25 -5.26 -3.46 -7.43
C ALA A 25 -5.50 -4.89 -7.94
N ALA A 26 -4.66 -5.37 -8.87
CA ALA A 26 -4.77 -6.72 -9.42
C ALA A 26 -4.54 -7.81 -8.35
N LEU A 27 -3.52 -7.62 -7.50
CA LEU A 27 -3.23 -8.52 -6.39
C LEU A 27 -4.37 -8.55 -5.37
N CYS A 28 -4.90 -7.39 -4.98
CA CYS A 28 -6.04 -7.31 -4.08
C CYS A 28 -7.26 -8.05 -4.62
N ARG A 29 -7.59 -7.88 -5.90
CA ARG A 29 -8.72 -8.58 -6.54
C ARG A 29 -8.52 -10.09 -6.56
N SER A 30 -7.29 -10.55 -6.83
CA SER A 30 -7.00 -11.98 -6.92
C SER A 30 -6.93 -12.68 -5.56
N LEU A 31 -6.46 -11.98 -4.52
CA LEU A 31 -6.11 -12.61 -3.25
C LEU A 31 -7.12 -12.35 -2.13
N SER A 32 -7.85 -11.21 -2.17
CA SER A 32 -8.83 -10.86 -1.12
C SER A 32 -9.96 -11.87 -0.93
N PRO A 33 -10.39 -12.70 -1.92
CA PRO A 33 -11.38 -13.74 -1.67
C PRO A 33 -10.90 -14.85 -0.73
N ALA A 34 -9.58 -15.07 -0.64
CA ALA A 34 -8.99 -16.15 0.14
C ALA A 34 -8.14 -15.66 1.32
N GLN A 35 -7.71 -14.41 1.32
CA GLN A 35 -6.77 -13.84 2.27
C GLN A 35 -7.29 -12.53 2.85
N SER A 36 -7.07 -12.31 4.15
CA SER A 36 -7.33 -11.01 4.77
C SER A 36 -6.19 -10.04 4.41
N ILE A 37 -6.49 -9.05 3.56
CA ILE A 37 -5.51 -8.11 3.01
C ILE A 37 -5.86 -6.68 3.43
N GLY A 38 -4.83 -5.87 3.63
CA GLY A 38 -4.91 -4.40 3.69
C GLY A 38 -3.81 -3.80 2.83
N VAL A 39 -3.99 -2.55 2.41
CA VAL A 39 -3.02 -1.80 1.60
C VAL A 39 -2.66 -0.52 2.31
N ILE A 40 -1.36 -0.23 2.33
CA ILE A 40 -0.81 1.06 2.74
C ILE A 40 -0.14 1.65 1.51
N THR A 41 -0.60 2.82 1.05
CA THR A 41 0.06 3.57 -0.03
C THR A 41 0.92 4.67 0.57
N ASN A 42 2.02 4.98 -0.10
CA ASN A 42 2.91 6.06 0.28
C ASN A 42 3.00 7.06 -0.87
N ASP A 43 2.46 8.25 -0.64
CA ASP A 43 2.55 9.36 -1.59
C ASP A 43 3.26 10.54 -0.92
N ILE A 44 3.94 11.34 -1.73
CA ILE A 44 4.84 12.38 -1.21
C ILE A 44 4.04 13.54 -0.61
N TYR A 45 2.99 13.98 -1.30
CA TYR A 45 2.19 15.16 -0.96
C TYR A 45 0.67 14.97 -1.15
N THR A 46 0.24 13.76 -1.50
CA THR A 46 -1.16 13.48 -1.85
C THR A 46 -1.59 12.14 -1.26
N GLN A 47 -2.86 11.78 -1.46
CA GLN A 47 -3.39 10.45 -1.15
C GLN A 47 -4.01 9.81 -2.39
N GLU A 48 -3.53 10.22 -3.58
CA GLU A 48 -4.14 9.85 -4.86
C GLU A 48 -4.12 8.33 -5.08
N ASP A 49 -3.05 7.63 -4.70
CA ASP A 49 -3.01 6.17 -4.83
C ASP A 49 -4.05 5.48 -3.93
N ALA A 50 -4.23 5.94 -2.69
CA ALA A 50 -5.25 5.40 -1.79
C ALA A 50 -6.66 5.67 -2.32
N GLU A 51 -6.93 6.90 -2.75
CA GLU A 51 -8.20 7.28 -3.35
C GLU A 51 -8.50 6.48 -4.63
N ALA A 52 -7.50 6.28 -5.48
CA ALA A 52 -7.65 5.49 -6.70
C ALA A 52 -8.06 4.04 -6.38
N LEU A 53 -7.43 3.42 -5.39
CA LEU A 53 -7.78 2.05 -4.96
C LEU A 53 -9.19 1.97 -4.37
N VAL A 54 -9.60 2.96 -3.56
CA VAL A 54 -10.97 3.06 -3.03
C VAL A 54 -11.98 3.22 -4.16
N ARG A 55 -11.72 4.12 -5.13
CA ARG A 55 -12.59 4.33 -6.31
C ARG A 55 -12.68 3.08 -7.19
N MET A 56 -11.61 2.30 -7.30
CA MET A 56 -11.59 1.01 -8.00
C MET A 56 -12.31 -0.12 -7.24
N GLN A 57 -12.75 0.14 -5.99
CA GLN A 57 -13.47 -0.79 -5.12
C GLN A 57 -12.76 -2.14 -4.97
N VAL A 58 -11.42 -2.12 -4.88
CA VAL A 58 -10.63 -3.35 -4.78
C VAL A 58 -10.67 -3.98 -3.40
N LEU A 59 -10.92 -3.16 -2.37
CA LEU A 59 -11.11 -3.54 -0.97
C LEU A 59 -12.10 -2.55 -0.32
N PRO A 60 -12.72 -2.93 0.81
CA PRO A 60 -13.37 -1.99 1.72
C PRO A 60 -12.44 -0.82 2.10
N GLN A 61 -13.00 0.38 2.25
CA GLN A 61 -12.23 1.60 2.51
C GLN A 61 -11.40 1.53 3.80
N ASP A 62 -11.92 0.88 4.83
CA ASP A 62 -11.23 0.67 6.12
C ASP A 62 -9.99 -0.23 6.02
N ARG A 63 -9.74 -0.85 4.87
CA ARG A 63 -8.56 -1.67 4.57
C ARG A 63 -7.53 -0.97 3.68
N ILE A 64 -7.76 0.30 3.33
CA ILE A 64 -6.85 1.11 2.51
C ILE A 64 -6.46 2.35 3.32
N ILE A 65 -5.16 2.53 3.54
CA ILE A 65 -4.61 3.69 4.25
C ILE A 65 -3.60 4.39 3.34
N GLY A 66 -3.77 5.70 3.14
CA GLY A 66 -2.76 6.57 2.53
C GLY A 66 -1.87 7.19 3.60
N VAL A 67 -0.56 7.17 3.39
CA VAL A 67 0.42 7.83 4.25
C VAL A 67 1.18 8.87 3.44
N GLU A 68 1.18 10.10 3.93
CA GLU A 68 1.96 11.20 3.37
C GLU A 68 3.37 11.19 3.95
N THR A 69 4.39 11.12 3.08
CA THR A 69 5.78 10.93 3.53
C THR A 69 6.58 12.22 3.69
N GLY A 70 6.04 13.37 3.27
CA GLY A 70 6.65 14.70 3.50
C GLY A 70 7.95 14.97 2.74
N GLY A 71 8.29 14.17 1.72
CA GLY A 71 9.54 14.31 0.95
C GLY A 71 10.03 13.02 0.31
N CYS A 72 11.34 12.73 0.38
CA CYS A 72 11.96 11.62 -0.34
C CYS A 72 11.31 10.26 0.05
N PRO A 73 10.71 9.52 -0.90
CA PRO A 73 9.99 8.29 -0.60
C PRO A 73 10.89 7.19 -0.04
N HIS A 74 12.20 7.28 -0.26
CA HIS A 74 13.17 6.34 0.30
C HIS A 74 13.29 6.48 1.81
N THR A 75 13.22 7.70 2.36
CA THR A 75 13.32 7.94 3.81
C THR A 75 12.17 7.26 4.52
N ALA A 76 10.93 7.46 4.06
CA ALA A 76 9.74 6.88 4.70
C ALA A 76 9.63 5.35 4.64
N ILE A 77 10.44 4.66 3.81
CA ILE A 77 10.42 3.20 3.67
C ILE A 77 11.75 2.53 4.02
N ARG A 78 12.82 3.30 4.32
CA ARG A 78 14.16 2.77 4.63
C ARG A 78 14.81 3.39 5.86
N GLU A 79 14.63 4.69 6.08
CA GLU A 79 15.27 5.39 7.19
C GLU A 79 14.26 5.48 8.33
N ASP A 80 14.67 5.03 9.52
CA ASP A 80 13.86 5.18 10.71
C ASP A 80 13.83 6.66 11.11
N ALA A 81 12.69 7.33 10.91
CA ALA A 81 12.51 8.73 11.29
C ALA A 81 12.28 8.94 12.81
N SER A 82 12.46 7.88 13.62
CA SER A 82 12.25 7.90 15.08
C SER A 82 13.47 8.32 15.89
N ILE A 83 14.53 8.84 15.24
CA ILE A 83 15.74 9.37 15.90
C ILE A 83 15.61 10.86 16.22
#